data_AF-X1UXI9-F1
#
_entry.id   AF-X1UXI9-F1
#
_cell.length_a   1.000
_cell.length_b   1.000
_cell.length_c   1.000
_cell.angle_alpha   90.00
_cell.angle_beta   90.00
_cell.angle_gamma   90.00
#
_symmetry.space_group_name_H-M   'P 1'
#
loop_
_entity.id
_entity.type
_entity.pdbx_description
1 polymer ?
#
loop_
_entity_poly.entity_id
_entity_poly.type
_entity_poly.pdbx_seq_one_letter_code
_entity_poly.pdbx_strand_id
1 'polypeptide(L)' 'MPILTPEKIEQAIRDVHKKKPGKILTAMEIYEAIAQAQYNEDTKEVRDG' A
#
# COMPACT_ATOMS: atom_id res chain seq x y z
N MET A 1 7.12 -6.73 13.20
CA MET A 1 6.34 -6.23 12.05
C MET A 1 7.23 -5.27 11.30
N PRO A 2 7.68 -5.61 10.08
CA PRO A 2 8.40 -4.69 9.21
C PRO A 2 7.54 -3.44 8.99
N ILE A 3 8.13 -2.26 9.12
CA ILE A 3 7.44 -1.03 8.73
C ILE A 3 7.69 -0.83 7.23
N LEU A 4 6.65 -0.53 6.46
CA LEU A 4 6.83 -0.19 5.04
C LEU A 4 7.83 0.95 4.87
N THR A 5 8.72 0.81 3.89
CA THR A 5 9.61 1.90 3.49
C THR A 5 8.81 2.98 2.74
N PRO A 6 9.29 4.24 2.71
CA PRO A 6 8.66 5.31 1.94
C PRO A 6 8.38 4.93 0.48
N GLU A 7 9.29 4.19 -0.18
CA GLU A 7 9.14 3.75 -1.56
C GLU A 7 7.97 2.77 -1.72
N LYS A 8 7.77 1.87 -0.76
CA LYS A 8 6.64 0.92 -0.77
C LYS A 8 5.32 1.64 -0.52
N ILE A 9 5.30 2.65 0.35
CA ILE A 9 4.14 3.52 0.59
C ILE A 9 3.78 4.26 -0.71
N GLU A 10 4.75 4.88 -1.36
CA GLU A 10 4.52 5.60 -2.62
C GLU A 10 3.98 4.66 -3.71
N GLN A 11 4.55 3.47 -3.84
CA GLN A 11 4.11 2.47 -4.80
C GLN A 11 2.66 2.04 -4.55
N ALA A 12 2.29 1.77 -3.29
CA ALA A 12 0.92 1.40 -2.92
C ALA A 12 -0.11 2.47 -3.33
N ILE A 13 0.21 3.74 -3.05
CA ILE A 13 -0.66 4.87 -3.43
C ILE A 13 -0.74 5.00 -4.96
N ARG A 14 0.40 4.90 -5.67
CA ARG A 14 0.44 4.98 -7.13
C ARG A 14 -0.40 3.90 -7.79
N ASP A 15 -0.40 2.68 -7.27
CA ASP A 15 -1.14 1.57 -7.85
C ASP A 15 -2.66 1.71 -7.68
N VAL A 16 -3.11 2.32 -6.57
CA VAL A 16 -4.53 2.68 -6.41
C VAL A 16 -4.91 3.83 -7.35
N HIS A 17 -4.06 4.85 -7.47
CA HIS A 17 -4.33 5.99 -8.35
C HIS A 17 -4.42 5.60 -9.83
N LYS A 18 -3.58 4.66 -10.31
CA LYS A 18 -3.66 4.11 -11.68
C LYS A 18 -5.04 3.53 -12.02
N LYS A 19 -5.75 2.99 -11.03
CA LYS A 19 -7.10 2.43 -11.20
C LYS A 19 -8.20 3.50 -11.22
N LYS A 20 -7.87 4.74 -10.82
CA LYS A 20 -8.80 5.88 -10.72
C LYS A 20 -8.21 7.11 -11.45
N PRO A 21 -7.95 7.02 -12.77
CA PRO A 21 -7.30 8.10 -13.51
C PRO A 21 -8.12 9.38 -13.44
N GLY A 22 -7.44 10.51 -13.25
CA GLY A 22 -8.05 11.84 -13.20
C GLY A 22 -8.79 12.15 -11.90
N LYS A 23 -8.75 11.26 -10.90
CA LYS A 23 -9.33 11.51 -9.57
C LYS A 23 -8.24 11.65 -8.52
N ILE A 24 -8.36 12.67 -7.69
CA ILE A 24 -7.57 12.79 -6.47
C ILE A 24 -8.08 11.74 -5.50
N LEU A 25 -7.18 10.91 -4.97
CA LEU A 25 -7.51 9.95 -3.92
C LEU A 25 -7.88 10.69 -2.63
N THR A 26 -8.92 10.22 -1.97
CA THR A 26 -9.26 10.65 -0.61
C THR A 26 -8.22 10.13 0.38
N ALA A 27 -8.13 10.79 1.55
CA ALA A 27 -7.27 10.33 2.62
C ALA A 27 -7.56 8.87 3.02
N MET A 28 -8.83 8.47 3.04
CA MET A 28 -9.24 7.11 3.37
C MET A 28 -8.69 6.09 2.37
N GLU A 29 -8.78 6.36 1.07
CA GLU A 29 -8.22 5.48 0.03
C GLU A 29 -6.69 5.36 0.14
N ILE A 30 -6.01 6.43 0.54
CA ILE A 30 -4.56 6.42 0.80
C ILE A 30 -4.24 5.54 2.01
N TYR A 31 -4.96 5.70 3.13
CA TYR A 31 -4.74 4.88 4.32
C TYR A 31 -5.05 3.40 4.07
N GLU A 32 -6.11 3.09 3.33
CA GLU A 32 -6.45 1.72 2.93
C GLU A 32 -5.37 1.09 2.06
N ALA A 33 -4.81 1.83 1.11
CA ALA A 33 -3.72 1.36 0.26
C ALA A 33 -2.48 0.99 1.09
N ILE A 34 -2.12 1.83 2.06
CA ILE A 34 -0.99 1.60 2.96
C ILE A 34 -1.26 0.39 3.87
N ALA A 35 -2.45 0.30 4.46
CA ALA A 35 -2.82 -0.81 5.32
C ALA A 35 -2.80 -2.15 4.58
N GLN A 36 -3.31 -2.19 3.34
CA GLN A 36 -3.27 -3.38 2.50
C GLN A 36 -1.83 -3.77 2.13
N ALA A 37 -0.98 -2.79 1.81
CA ALA A 37 0.42 -3.05 1.50
C ALA A 37 1.18 -3.59 2.71
N GLN A 38 0.92 -3.07 3.91
CA GLN A 38 1.52 -3.54 5.16
C GLN A 38 1.12 -4.99 5.44
N TYR A 39 -0.17 -5.30 5.37
CA TYR A 39 -0.69 -6.67 5.53
C TYR A 39 -0.05 -7.65 4.53
N ASN A 40 0.14 -7.23 3.27
CA ASN A 40 0.75 -8.08 2.25
C ASN A 40 2.22 -8.39 2.54
N GLU A 41 2.97 -7.44 3.10
CA GLU A 41 4.37 -7.66 3.48
C GLU A 41 4.47 -8.53 4.73
N ASP A 42 3.64 -8.27 5.75
CA ASP A 42 3.57 -9.09 6.96
C ASP A 42 3.21 -10.55 6.64
N THR A 43 2.30 -10.78 5.67
CA THR A 43 1.89 -12.14 5.28
C THR A 43 2.86 -12.85 4.35
N LYS A 44 3.68 -12.13 3.58
CA LYS A 44 4.79 -12.72 2.81
C LYS A 44 5.89 -13.23 3.74
N GLU A 45 6.26 -12.44 4.74
CA GLU A 45 7.28 -12.85 5.72
C GLU A 45 6.91 -14.14 6.48
N VAL A 46 5.61 -14.38 6.70
CA VAL A 46 5.13 -15.61 7.35
C VAL A 46 5.18 -16.84 6.41
N ARG A 47 5.21 -16.65 5.09
CA ARG A 47 5.26 -17.75 4.11
C ARG A 47 6.68 -18.16 3.70
N ASP A 48 7.62 -17.22 3.77
CA ASP A 48 9.02 -17.44 3.38
C ASP A 48 9.95 -17.72 4.60
N GLY A 49 9.36 -17.90 5.80
CA GLY A 49 10.06 -18.18 7.06
C GLY A 49 9.89 -19.60 7.58
#